data_AF-A0A397F4T1-F1
#
_entry.id   AF-A0A397F4T1-F1
#
_cell.length_a   1.000
_cell.length_b   1.000
_cell.length_c   1.000
_cell.angle_alpha   90.00
_cell.angle_beta   90.00
_cell.angle_gamma   90.00
#
_symmetry.space_group_name_H-M   'P 1'
#
loop_
_entity.id
_entity.type
_entity.pdbx_description
1 polymer ?
#
loop_
_entity_poly.entity_id
_entity_poly.type
_entity_poly.pdbx_seq_one_letter_code
_entity_poly.pdbx_strand_id
1 'polypeptide(L)'
;MMDPSVEMSPTTSKSKDRVGATSASPVLSGSEKYMKQLQSPSVRKLFSENQTVQNLHMIHNLKKNYRHRKLFEIWAFVVALVGLVLMLVENEVVMVAESPSTPLSEALKTAVSISTALLLVLIVCRYQSHTNIYKLQNILPPTASMMSVYWPVLLLELIVCGFHIPPGLSGSVPILQFRHTVEANATLCRHPKNLITRIQGNSCYLSYSYFYD
;
A
#
# COMPACT_ATOMS: atom_id res chain seq x y z
N MET A 1 18.46 -47.88 -42.29
CA MET A 1 19.13 -48.38 -41.06
C MET A 1 18.41 -47.69 -39.90
N MET A 2 17.65 -48.29 -38.99
CA MET A 2 17.06 -49.61 -38.76
C MET A 2 15.92 -49.32 -37.76
N ASP A 3 14.72 -49.82 -38.02
CA ASP A 3 13.70 -50.15 -37.01
C ASP A 3 13.90 -51.65 -36.68
N PRO A 4 13.62 -52.15 -35.45
CA PRO A 4 12.24 -52.54 -35.13
C PRO A 4 11.79 -52.51 -33.65
N SER A 5 10.48 -52.32 -33.48
CA SER A 5 9.51 -52.99 -32.58
C SER A 5 9.96 -53.60 -31.24
N VAL A 6 9.28 -53.21 -30.15
CA VAL A 6 8.66 -54.17 -29.20
C VAL A 6 7.30 -53.65 -28.72
N GLU A 7 6.29 -54.42 -29.06
CA GLU A 7 4.91 -54.41 -28.66
C GLU A 7 4.76 -55.20 -27.34
N MET A 8 3.99 -54.72 -26.37
CA MET A 8 3.35 -55.61 -25.38
C MET A 8 2.07 -55.01 -24.83
N SER A 9 0.97 -55.46 -25.44
CA SER A 9 -0.40 -55.38 -24.95
C SER A 9 -0.55 -56.24 -23.67
N PRO A 10 -1.48 -55.91 -22.75
CA PRO A 10 -2.20 -56.94 -22.03
C PRO A 10 -3.68 -56.89 -22.40
N THR A 11 -4.07 -58.02 -22.99
CA THR A 11 -5.40 -58.55 -23.26
C THR A 11 -6.48 -58.22 -22.23
N THR A 12 -7.64 -57.89 -22.79
CA THR A 12 -8.98 -57.88 -22.19
C THR A 12 -9.33 -59.18 -21.46
N SER A 13 -9.94 -59.05 -20.28
CA SER A 13 -10.84 -60.06 -19.71
C SER A 13 -12.26 -59.49 -19.63
N LYS A 14 -13.22 -60.30 -20.08
CA LYS A 14 -14.63 -59.99 -20.35
C LYS A 14 -15.53 -60.09 -19.11
N SER A 15 -16.74 -59.53 -19.29
CA SER A 15 -18.04 -59.89 -18.66
C SER A 15 -18.37 -59.15 -17.36
N LYS A 16 -19.57 -58.59 -17.10
CA LYS A 16 -20.89 -58.76 -17.72
C LYS A 16 -21.86 -57.65 -17.26
N ASP A 17 -22.69 -57.18 -18.18
CA ASP A 17 -24.03 -56.57 -18.09
C ASP A 17 -24.48 -55.85 -16.79
N ARG A 18 -24.94 -54.59 -16.91
CA ARG A 18 -26.39 -54.28 -17.06
C ARG A 18 -26.61 -52.76 -16.98
N VAL A 19 -27.25 -52.25 -18.05
CA VAL A 19 -27.73 -50.87 -18.20
C VAL A 19 -28.77 -50.55 -17.13
N GLY A 20 -28.63 -49.39 -16.48
CA GLY A 20 -29.64 -48.86 -15.56
C GLY A 20 -29.27 -47.49 -14.97
N ALA A 21 -29.78 -46.43 -15.59
CA ALA A 21 -30.25 -45.18 -15.00
C ALA A 21 -29.30 -44.29 -14.13
N THR A 22 -29.07 -43.08 -14.64
CA THR A 22 -29.03 -41.78 -13.92
C THR A 22 -28.43 -41.73 -12.51
N SER A 23 -27.30 -41.02 -12.34
CA SER A 23 -27.18 -39.91 -11.36
C SER A 23 -25.77 -39.32 -11.31
N ALA A 24 -25.76 -37.98 -11.27
CA ALA A 24 -24.76 -37.03 -10.75
C ALA A 24 -23.33 -37.51 -10.36
N SER A 25 -22.35 -36.87 -11.02
CA SER A 25 -21.04 -36.40 -10.54
C SER A 25 -20.37 -37.05 -9.31
N PRO A 26 -19.20 -37.72 -9.45
CA PRO A 26 -18.43 -38.26 -8.34
C PRO A 26 -17.13 -37.48 -8.04
N VAL A 27 -17.11 -36.14 -8.14
CA VAL A 27 -15.86 -35.37 -7.95
C VAL A 27 -15.56 -35.11 -6.46
N LEU A 28 -16.57 -35.15 -5.57
CA LEU A 28 -16.41 -34.79 -4.16
C LEU A 28 -15.84 -35.93 -3.28
N SER A 29 -16.11 -37.19 -3.63
CA SER A 29 -15.73 -38.36 -2.83
C SER A 29 -14.22 -38.69 -2.89
N GLY A 30 -13.57 -38.35 -4.00
CA GLY A 30 -12.13 -38.54 -4.17
C GLY A 30 -11.31 -37.67 -3.20
N SER A 31 -11.61 -36.37 -3.13
CA SER A 31 -10.83 -35.38 -2.35
C SER A 31 -10.77 -35.71 -0.85
N GLU A 32 -11.89 -36.15 -0.25
CA GLU A 32 -11.92 -36.61 1.13
C GLU A 32 -11.08 -37.88 1.34
N LYS A 33 -11.10 -38.81 0.38
CA LYS A 33 -10.32 -40.05 0.46
C LYS A 33 -8.81 -39.76 0.41
N TYR A 34 -8.39 -38.84 -0.46
CA TYR A 34 -7.00 -38.38 -0.55
C TYR A 34 -6.56 -37.63 0.73
N MET A 35 -7.39 -36.73 1.26
CA MET A 35 -7.13 -36.04 2.53
C MET A 35 -6.98 -37.02 3.70
N LYS A 36 -7.82 -38.06 3.77
CA LYS A 36 -7.73 -39.12 4.79
C LYS A 36 -6.50 -40.00 4.62
N GLN A 37 -6.06 -40.29 3.39
CA GLN A 37 -4.79 -41.00 3.13
C GLN A 37 -3.56 -40.19 3.55
N LEU A 38 -3.56 -38.87 3.32
CA LEU A 38 -2.49 -37.96 3.75
C LEU A 38 -2.40 -37.84 5.28
N GLN A 39 -3.50 -38.12 6.00
CA GLN A 39 -3.52 -38.13 7.46
C GLN A 39 -3.09 -39.47 8.09
N SER A 40 -2.83 -40.51 7.30
CA SER A 40 -2.43 -41.81 7.84
C SER A 40 -1.09 -41.71 8.60
N PRO A 41 -0.94 -42.45 9.71
CA PRO A 41 0.22 -42.32 10.60
C PRO A 41 1.56 -42.67 9.94
N SER A 42 1.55 -43.55 8.92
CA SER A 42 2.75 -43.92 8.15
C SER A 42 3.21 -42.78 7.23
N VAL A 43 2.27 -42.11 6.57
CA VAL A 43 2.53 -40.96 5.70
C VAL A 43 2.96 -39.75 6.53
N ARG A 44 2.35 -39.53 7.70
CA ARG A 44 2.81 -38.52 8.67
C ARG A 44 4.24 -38.77 9.16
N LYS A 45 4.63 -40.03 9.41
CA LYS A 45 6.01 -40.39 9.77
C LYS A 45 6.99 -40.09 8.64
N LEU A 46 6.64 -40.42 7.40
CA LEU A 46 7.45 -40.06 6.22
C LEU A 46 7.55 -38.53 6.03
N PHE A 47 6.47 -37.81 6.28
CA PHE A 47 6.48 -36.34 6.27
C PHE A 47 7.35 -35.77 7.41
N SER A 48 7.30 -36.34 8.61
CA SER A 48 8.12 -35.88 9.74
C SER A 48 9.60 -36.24 9.61
N GLU A 49 9.91 -37.34 8.94
CA GLU A 49 11.28 -37.83 8.74
C GLU A 49 11.96 -37.20 7.52
N ASN A 50 11.17 -36.66 6.59
CA ASN A 50 11.65 -36.10 5.33
C ASN A 50 11.51 -34.57 5.29
N GLN A 51 12.42 -33.87 4.59
CA GLN A 51 12.50 -32.40 4.46
C GLN A 51 11.19 -31.73 3.98
N THR A 52 10.24 -32.53 3.50
CA THR A 52 8.87 -32.16 3.13
C THR A 52 8.11 -31.33 4.17
N VAL A 53 8.14 -31.66 5.47
CA VAL A 53 7.44 -30.86 6.50
C VAL A 53 8.12 -29.50 6.71
N GLN A 54 9.45 -29.46 6.69
CA GLN A 54 10.20 -28.21 6.76
C GLN A 54 9.91 -27.31 5.55
N ASN A 55 9.86 -27.88 4.34
CA ASN A 55 9.50 -27.18 3.12
C ASN A 55 8.05 -26.65 3.17
N LEU A 56 7.10 -27.45 3.68
CA LEU A 56 5.71 -27.00 3.86
C LEU A 56 5.59 -25.85 4.88
N HIS A 57 6.31 -25.93 6.01
CA HIS A 57 6.36 -24.84 6.98
C HIS A 57 6.96 -23.56 6.38
N MET A 58 8.01 -23.69 5.58
CA MET A 58 8.66 -22.58 4.89
C MET A 58 7.72 -21.92 3.87
N ILE A 59 7.03 -22.71 3.05
CA ILE A 59 6.03 -22.23 2.08
C ILE A 59 4.86 -21.54 2.80
N HIS A 60 4.36 -22.14 3.89
CA HIS A 60 3.29 -21.54 4.69
C HIS A 60 3.71 -20.20 5.29
N ASN A 61 4.92 -20.12 5.86
CA ASN A 61 5.47 -18.88 6.41
C ASN A 61 5.67 -17.82 5.34
N LEU A 62 6.16 -18.18 4.15
CA LEU A 62 6.26 -17.28 3.00
C LEU A 62 4.88 -16.71 2.65
N LYS A 63 3.88 -17.58 2.43
CA LYS A 63 2.51 -17.16 2.10
C LYS A 63 1.93 -16.22 3.15
N LYS A 64 2.17 -16.51 4.44
CA LYS A 64 1.76 -15.63 5.55
C LYS A 64 2.40 -14.26 5.45
N ASN A 65 3.72 -14.18 5.23
CA ASN A 65 4.43 -12.90 5.11
C ASN A 65 3.99 -12.10 3.87
N TYR A 66 3.74 -12.74 2.74
CA TYR A 66 3.17 -12.08 1.55
C TYR A 66 1.80 -11.48 1.81
N ARG A 67 0.94 -12.18 2.56
CA ARG A 67 -0.37 -11.67 2.96
C ARG A 67 -0.23 -10.44 3.87
N HIS A 68 0.66 -10.48 4.86
CA HIS A 68 0.91 -9.33 5.72
C HIS A 68 1.43 -8.12 4.92
N ARG A 69 2.37 -8.33 4.00
CA ARG A 69 2.86 -7.25 3.11
C ARG A 69 1.71 -6.60 2.33
N LYS A 70 0.85 -7.42 1.70
CA LYS A 70 -0.30 -6.92 0.94
C LYS A 70 -1.28 -6.15 1.82
N LEU A 71 -1.51 -6.61 3.05
CA LEU A 71 -2.37 -5.90 4.00
C LEU A 71 -1.78 -4.53 4.35
N PHE A 72 -0.49 -4.46 4.71
CA PHE A 72 0.15 -3.17 5.03
C PHE A 72 0.11 -2.20 3.85
N GLU A 73 0.26 -2.69 2.61
CA GLU A 73 0.16 -1.88 1.39
C GLU A 73 -1.25 -1.32 1.18
N ILE A 74 -2.29 -2.16 1.33
CA ILE A 74 -3.68 -1.71 1.21
C ILE A 74 -4.04 -0.73 2.33
N TRP A 75 -3.67 -1.02 3.57
CA TRP A 75 -3.94 -0.15 4.70
C TRP A 75 -3.21 1.18 4.59
N ALA A 76 -1.95 1.18 4.13
CA ALA A 76 -1.20 2.41 3.89
C ALA A 76 -1.89 3.27 2.83
N PHE A 77 -2.36 2.67 1.74
CA PHE A 77 -3.12 3.38 0.71
C PHE A 77 -4.42 4.00 1.25
N VAL A 78 -5.19 3.24 2.03
CA VAL A 78 -6.44 3.72 2.63
C VAL A 78 -6.19 4.86 3.60
N VAL A 79 -5.20 4.72 4.48
CA VAL A 79 -4.84 5.76 5.47
C VAL A 79 -4.31 7.02 4.76
N ALA A 80 -3.51 6.87 3.72
CA ALA A 80 -3.02 8.00 2.92
C ALA A 80 -4.19 8.75 2.25
N LEU A 81 -5.16 8.04 1.67
CA LEU A 81 -6.33 8.66 1.06
C LEU A 81 -7.16 9.42 2.11
N VAL A 82 -7.40 8.81 3.27
CA VAL A 82 -8.12 9.47 4.38
C VAL A 82 -7.37 10.73 4.85
N GLY A 83 -6.05 10.65 5.03
CA GLY A 83 -5.23 11.81 5.43
C GLY A 83 -5.28 12.95 4.41
N LEU A 84 -5.22 12.62 3.11
CA LEU A 84 -5.37 13.61 2.03
C LEU A 84 -6.75 14.28 2.04
N VAL A 85 -7.82 13.50 2.22
CA VAL A 85 -9.18 14.06 2.29
C VAL A 85 -9.32 14.99 3.51
N LEU A 86 -8.82 14.59 4.67
CA LEU A 86 -8.83 15.42 5.88
C LEU A 86 -8.07 16.74 5.68
N MET A 87 -6.90 16.69 5.03
CA MET A 87 -6.11 17.87 4.70
C MET A 87 -6.85 18.84 3.75
N LEU A 88 -7.57 18.31 2.77
CA LEU A 88 -8.39 19.15 1.87
C LEU A 88 -9.57 19.79 2.61
N VAL A 89 -10.25 19.03 3.47
CA VAL A 89 -11.35 19.55 4.29
C VAL A 89 -10.85 20.65 5.23
N GLU A 90 -9.68 20.47 5.83
CA GLU A 90 -9.05 21.48 6.68
C GLU A 90 -8.81 22.79 5.92
N ASN A 91 -8.23 22.70 4.71
CA ASN A 91 -7.99 23.87 3.86
C ASN A 91 -9.30 24.61 3.51
N GLU A 92 -10.36 23.88 3.17
CA GLU A 92 -11.66 24.49 2.88
C GLU A 92 -12.24 25.18 4.12
N VAL A 93 -12.13 24.58 5.31
CA VAL A 93 -12.59 25.17 6.57
C VAL A 93 -11.85 26.47 6.88
N VAL A 94 -10.52 26.48 6.77
CA VAL A 94 -9.70 27.66 7.03
C VAL A 94 -10.03 28.79 6.05
N MET A 95 -10.25 28.45 4.78
CA MET A 95 -10.63 29.41 3.75
C MET A 95 -12.01 30.04 3.99
N VAL A 96 -12.99 29.27 4.48
CA VAL A 96 -14.34 29.78 4.77
C VAL A 96 -14.40 30.58 6.07
N ALA A 97 -13.64 30.17 7.09
CA ALA A 97 -13.71 30.78 8.40
C ALA A 97 -13.07 32.18 8.45
N GLU A 98 -12.22 32.55 7.47
CA GLU A 98 -11.35 33.75 7.47
C GLU A 98 -10.55 33.95 8.78
N SER A 99 -10.57 32.96 9.66
CA SER A 99 -10.04 32.96 11.01
C SER A 99 -9.28 31.65 11.19
N PRO A 100 -8.00 31.72 11.57
CA PRO A 100 -7.10 30.60 11.36
C PRO A 100 -7.22 29.53 12.49
N SER A 101 -7.74 29.94 13.65
CA SER A 101 -7.93 29.09 14.84
C SER A 101 -9.41 28.88 15.16
N THR A 102 -10.01 27.81 14.64
CA THR A 102 -11.30 27.31 15.14
C THR A 102 -11.06 25.96 15.84
N PRO A 103 -11.86 25.58 16.85
CA PRO A 103 -11.71 24.27 17.50
C PRO A 103 -11.85 23.11 16.51
N LEU A 104 -12.56 23.33 15.40
CA LEU A 104 -12.71 22.35 14.32
C LEU A 104 -11.44 22.24 13.47
N SER A 105 -10.75 23.34 13.15
CA SER A 105 -9.47 23.27 12.40
C SER A 105 -8.37 22.60 13.22
N GLU A 106 -8.33 22.84 14.53
CA GLU A 106 -7.40 22.15 15.44
C GLU A 106 -7.68 20.63 15.51
N ALA A 107 -8.95 20.25 15.63
CA ALA A 107 -9.34 18.83 15.62
C ALA A 107 -8.96 18.14 14.30
N LEU A 108 -9.16 18.80 13.15
CA LEU A 108 -8.77 18.25 11.85
C LEU A 108 -7.25 18.03 11.74
N LYS A 109 -6.43 18.97 12.22
CA LYS A 109 -4.97 18.82 12.24
C LYS A 109 -4.50 17.66 13.08
N THR A 110 -5.10 17.48 14.26
CA THR A 110 -4.76 16.33 15.10
C THR A 110 -5.12 15.02 14.40
N ALA A 111 -6.25 14.96 13.68
CA ALA A 111 -6.63 13.81 12.88
C ALA A 111 -5.67 13.56 11.70
N VAL A 112 -5.27 14.61 10.98
CA VAL A 112 -4.26 14.53 9.91
C VAL A 112 -2.92 14.04 10.47
N SER A 113 -2.47 14.58 11.60
CA SER A 113 -1.21 14.17 12.23
C SER A 113 -1.24 12.71 12.69
N ILE A 114 -2.34 12.27 13.30
CA ILE A 114 -2.53 10.86 13.68
C ILE A 114 -2.53 9.96 12.44
N SER A 115 -3.25 10.35 11.37
CA SER A 115 -3.29 9.57 10.13
C SER A 115 -1.90 9.46 9.48
N THR A 116 -1.11 10.52 9.52
CA THR A 116 0.25 10.55 9.00
C THR A 116 1.18 9.67 9.85
N ALA A 117 1.08 9.74 11.18
CA ALA A 117 1.83 8.85 12.06
C ALA A 117 1.51 7.37 11.80
N LEU A 118 0.23 7.03 11.62
CA LEU A 118 -0.20 5.68 11.26
C LEU A 118 0.35 5.25 9.89
N LEU A 119 0.35 6.15 8.90
CA LEU A 119 0.93 5.90 7.58
C LEU A 119 2.43 5.58 7.68
N LEU A 120 3.20 6.35 8.45
CA LEU A 120 4.63 6.13 8.65
C LEU A 120 4.90 4.76 9.31
N VAL A 121 4.11 4.37 10.31
CA VAL A 121 4.21 3.04 10.94
C VAL A 121 3.92 1.93 9.92
N LEU A 122 2.89 2.09 9.10
CA LEU A 122 2.54 1.11 8.06
C LEU A 122 3.65 0.96 7.01
N ILE A 123 4.30 2.05 6.61
CA ILE A 123 5.46 2.03 5.71
C ILE A 123 6.61 1.22 6.33
N VAL A 124 6.94 1.47 7.61
CA VAL A 124 7.98 0.69 8.31
C VAL A 124 7.60 -0.80 8.38
N CYS A 125 6.35 -1.14 8.74
CA CYS A 125 5.87 -2.52 8.76
C CYS A 125 5.92 -3.20 7.37
N ARG A 126 5.65 -2.46 6.30
CA ARG A 126 5.76 -2.92 4.91
C ARG A 126 7.19 -3.34 4.59
N TYR A 127 8.17 -2.47 4.87
CA TYR A 127 9.58 -2.77 4.61
C TYR A 127 10.13 -3.88 5.52
N GLN A 128 9.66 -3.98 6.76
CA GLN A 128 10.01 -5.10 7.64
C GLN A 128 9.52 -6.43 7.06
N SER A 129 8.27 -6.47 6.58
CA SER A 129 7.70 -7.64 5.92
C SER A 129 8.44 -7.99 4.63
N HIS A 130 8.83 -6.98 3.84
CA HIS A 130 9.62 -7.14 2.63
C HIS A 130 10.98 -7.78 2.93
N THR A 131 11.68 -7.29 3.95
CA THR A 131 12.97 -7.84 4.40
C THR A 131 12.82 -9.28 4.89
N ASN A 132 11.76 -9.60 5.64
CA ASN A 132 11.49 -10.96 6.12
C ASN A 132 11.23 -11.94 4.96
N ILE A 133 10.51 -11.52 3.91
CA ILE A 133 10.30 -12.34 2.71
C ILE A 133 11.64 -12.65 2.03
N TYR A 134 12.51 -11.65 1.90
CA TYR A 134 13.80 -11.81 1.22
C TYR A 134 14.77 -12.70 2.01
N LYS A 135 14.71 -12.65 3.35
CA LYS A 135 15.40 -13.61 4.21
C LYS A 135 14.89 -15.04 4.00
N LEU A 136 13.56 -15.23 3.94
CA LEU A 136 12.97 -16.55 3.70
C LEU A 136 13.28 -17.09 2.30
N GLN A 137 13.52 -16.22 1.33
CA GLN A 137 13.94 -16.59 -0.03
C GLN A 137 15.46 -16.75 -0.18
N ASN A 138 16.24 -16.65 0.91
CA ASN A 138 17.71 -16.66 0.90
C ASN A 138 18.35 -15.60 -0.02
N ILE A 139 17.64 -14.51 -0.33
CA ILE A 139 18.19 -13.37 -1.11
C ILE A 139 19.04 -12.48 -0.20
N LEU A 140 18.63 -12.34 1.06
CA LEU A 140 19.34 -11.55 2.08
C LEU A 140 19.83 -12.46 3.22
N PRO A 141 20.98 -12.14 3.84
CA PRO A 141 21.46 -12.90 4.99
C PRO A 141 20.51 -12.73 6.19
N PRO A 142 20.45 -13.72 7.10
CA PRO A 142 19.53 -13.69 8.25
C PRO A 142 19.79 -12.51 9.19
N THR A 143 21.03 -12.02 9.23
CA THR A 143 21.48 -10.86 10.00
C THR A 143 21.14 -9.50 9.36
N ALA A 144 20.74 -9.47 8.08
CA ALA A 144 20.42 -8.23 7.40
C ALA A 144 19.24 -7.53 8.10
N SER A 145 19.39 -6.24 8.41
CA SER A 145 18.28 -5.41 8.86
C SER A 145 17.70 -4.64 7.68
N MET A 146 16.39 -4.36 7.72
CA MET A 146 15.71 -3.46 6.80
C MET A 146 16.48 -2.14 6.65
N MET A 147 16.97 -1.61 7.78
CA MET A 147 17.67 -0.33 7.83
C MET A 147 19.07 -0.40 7.22
N SER A 148 19.68 -1.58 7.07
CA SER A 148 20.98 -1.69 6.40
C SER A 148 20.84 -1.75 4.88
N VAL A 149 19.72 -2.28 4.37
CA VAL A 149 19.54 -2.57 2.95
C VAL A 149 18.77 -1.46 2.24
N TYR A 150 17.79 -0.85 2.92
CA TYR A 150 16.84 0.08 2.30
C TYR A 150 16.90 1.49 2.90
N TRP A 151 17.95 1.84 3.66
CA TRP A 151 18.05 3.14 4.37
C TRP A 151 17.67 4.37 3.52
N PRO A 152 18.30 4.63 2.34
CA PRO A 152 18.05 5.87 1.63
C PRO A 152 16.63 5.94 1.05
N VAL A 153 16.11 4.80 0.56
CA VAL A 153 14.77 4.72 -0.03
C VAL A 153 13.71 4.86 1.05
N LEU A 154 13.88 4.16 2.17
CA LEU A 154 12.97 4.24 3.31
C LEU A 154 12.94 5.65 3.89
N LEU A 155 14.11 6.28 4.07
CA LEU A 155 14.21 7.63 4.61
C LEU A 155 13.54 8.65 3.69
N LEU A 156 13.76 8.57 2.38
CA LEU A 156 13.08 9.42 1.41
C LEU A 156 11.56 9.25 1.47
N GLU A 157 11.08 8.01 1.52
CA GLU A 157 9.65 7.72 1.57
C GLU A 157 9.01 8.23 2.88
N LEU A 158 9.68 8.06 4.03
CA LEU A 158 9.22 8.61 5.30
C LEU A 158 9.17 10.14 5.28
N ILE A 159 10.13 10.82 4.65
CA ILE A 159 10.12 12.28 4.53
C ILE A 159 8.96 12.74 3.67
N VAL A 160 8.77 12.13 2.50
CA VAL A 160 7.70 12.52 1.57
C VAL A 160 6.32 12.23 2.18
N CYS A 161 6.13 11.06 2.79
CA CYS A 161 4.85 10.69 3.40
C CYS A 161 4.62 11.36 4.76
N GLY A 162 5.66 11.90 5.41
CA GLY A 162 5.58 12.59 6.68
C GLY A 162 5.29 14.08 6.57
N PHE A 163 5.32 14.64 5.37
CA PHE A 163 5.10 16.07 5.14
C PHE A 163 3.63 16.44 5.39
N HIS A 164 3.37 17.08 6.52
CA HIS A 164 2.09 17.67 6.91
C HIS A 164 2.32 18.86 7.83
N ILE A 165 1.32 19.71 8.02
CA ILE A 165 1.36 20.81 8.99
C ILE A 165 0.89 20.23 10.34
N PRO A 166 1.77 20.11 11.36
CA PRO A 166 1.40 19.59 12.66
C PRO A 166 0.60 20.62 13.47
N PRO A 167 -0.28 20.17 14.38
CA PRO A 167 -1.04 21.08 15.23
C PRO A 167 -0.11 21.96 16.08
N GLY A 168 -0.42 23.27 16.14
CA GLY A 168 0.35 24.25 16.92
C GLY A 168 1.44 24.99 16.14
N LEU A 169 1.64 24.68 14.85
CA LEU A 169 2.48 25.48 13.96
C LEU A 169 1.63 26.40 13.08
N SER A 170 1.56 27.66 13.49
CA SER A 170 0.85 28.71 12.76
C SER A 170 1.80 29.75 12.18
N GLY A 171 1.41 30.30 11.04
CA GLY A 171 2.20 31.27 10.30
C GLY A 171 1.40 31.96 9.19
N SER A 172 2.04 32.96 8.59
CA SER A 172 1.49 33.63 7.41
C SER A 172 2.56 33.74 6.35
N VAL A 173 2.24 33.32 5.13
CA VAL A 173 3.10 33.54 3.97
C VAL A 173 2.51 34.68 3.15
N PRO A 174 3.24 35.79 2.96
CA PRO A 174 2.82 36.81 2.01
C PRO A 174 2.98 36.26 0.59
N ILE A 175 1.90 36.19 -0.17
CA ILE A 175 1.88 35.74 -1.56
C ILE A 175 1.72 36.93 -2.50
N LEU A 176 2.61 37.01 -3.48
CA LEU A 176 2.55 37.95 -4.59
C LEU A 176 2.16 37.19 -5.85
N GLN A 177 0.88 37.25 -6.22
CA GLN A 177 0.38 36.58 -7.42
C GLN A 177 0.43 37.55 -8.61
N PHE A 178 1.23 37.24 -9.62
CA PHE A 178 1.27 38.00 -10.87
C PHE A 178 -0.11 38.01 -11.55
N ARG A 179 -0.52 39.18 -12.06
CA ARG A 179 -1.77 39.32 -12.82
C ARG A 179 -1.53 39.72 -14.27
N HIS A 180 -0.96 40.90 -14.50
CA HIS A 180 -0.72 41.44 -15.83
C HIS A 180 0.39 42.49 -15.78
N THR A 181 0.95 42.80 -16.95
CA THR A 181 1.88 43.90 -17.12
C THR A 181 1.14 45.22 -17.22
N VAL A 182 1.75 46.27 -16.69
CA VAL A 182 1.23 47.63 -16.67
C VAL A 182 2.13 48.52 -17.53
N GLU A 183 1.55 49.57 -18.10
CA GLU A 183 2.31 50.56 -18.87
C GLU A 183 3.36 51.25 -17.98
N ALA A 184 4.46 51.71 -18.57
CA ALA A 184 5.65 52.17 -17.82
C ALA A 184 5.38 53.33 -16.83
N ASN A 185 4.29 54.09 -17.03
CA ASN A 185 3.90 55.21 -16.18
C ASN A 185 2.66 54.92 -15.31
N ALA A 186 2.15 53.69 -15.32
CA ALA A 186 0.97 53.34 -14.55
C ALA A 186 1.31 53.26 -13.05
N THR A 187 0.71 54.16 -12.27
CA THR A 187 0.87 54.21 -10.80
C THR A 187 -0.19 53.44 -10.04
N LEU A 188 -1.24 52.98 -10.73
CA LEU A 188 -2.39 52.33 -10.13
C LEU A 188 -2.71 51.02 -10.85
N CYS A 189 -2.74 49.95 -10.08
CA CYS A 189 -3.39 48.71 -10.48
C CYS A 189 -4.65 48.56 -9.64
N ARG A 190 -5.81 48.38 -10.29
CA ARG A 190 -7.07 48.09 -9.57
C ARG A 190 -7.50 46.68 -9.87
N HIS A 191 -7.80 45.93 -8.83
CA HIS A 191 -8.53 44.69 -8.96
C HIS A 191 -10.04 45.00 -9.03
N PRO A 192 -10.83 44.35 -9.90
CA PRO A 192 -12.28 44.62 -10.04
C PRO A 192 -13.08 44.40 -8.75
N LYS A 193 -12.53 43.61 -7.82
CA LYS A 193 -13.08 43.39 -6.46
C LYS A 193 -12.44 44.27 -5.38
N ASN A 194 -11.75 45.35 -5.73
CA ASN A 194 -11.03 46.24 -4.81
C ASN A 194 -10.05 45.52 -3.84
N LEU A 195 -9.43 44.42 -4.29
CA LEU A 195 -8.41 43.71 -3.52
C LEU A 195 -7.08 44.48 -3.53
N ILE A 196 -6.27 44.28 -2.49
CA ILE A 196 -4.95 44.91 -2.34
C ILE A 196 -4.02 44.42 -3.45
N THR A 197 -3.52 45.34 -4.27
CA THR A 197 -2.55 45.05 -5.32
C THR A 197 -1.30 45.87 -5.12
N ARG A 198 -0.17 45.35 -5.61
CA ARG A 198 1.14 45.99 -5.53
C ARG A 198 1.77 45.98 -6.91
N ILE A 199 2.32 47.14 -7.31
CA ILE A 199 3.09 47.26 -8.55
C ILE A 199 4.56 47.01 -8.21
N GLN A 200 5.22 46.17 -9.00
CA GLN A 200 6.67 45.95 -8.91
C GLN A 200 7.25 45.95 -10.32
N GLY A 201 7.97 47.02 -10.66
CA GLY A 201 8.38 47.29 -12.05
C GLY A 201 7.17 47.54 -12.96
N ASN A 202 7.15 46.91 -14.13
CA ASN A 202 6.05 46.99 -15.09
C ASN A 202 5.00 45.87 -14.90
N SER A 203 4.90 45.30 -13.69
CA SER A 203 4.02 44.17 -13.39
C SER A 203 3.12 44.47 -12.20
N CYS A 204 1.84 44.16 -12.34
CA CYS A 204 0.87 44.21 -11.25
C CYS A 204 0.72 42.84 -10.59
N TYR A 205 0.83 42.84 -9.26
CA TYR A 205 0.66 41.67 -8.41
C TYR A 205 -0.56 41.86 -7.50
N LEU A 206 -1.31 40.80 -7.28
CA LEU A 206 -2.25 40.69 -6.18
C LEU A 206 -1.46 40.33 -4.92
N SER A 207 -1.58 41.13 -3.88
CA SER A 207 -0.91 40.92 -2.60
C SER A 207 -1.93 40.40 -1.60
N TYR A 208 -1.76 39.15 -1.17
CA TYR A 208 -2.58 38.56 -0.11
C TYR A 208 -1.70 37.70 0.80
N SER A 209 -2.07 37.60 2.07
CA SER A 209 -1.40 36.73 3.02
C SER A 209 -2.16 35.41 3.10
N TYR A 210 -1.47 34.31 2.88
CA TYR A 210 -2.01 32.99 3.16
C TYR A 210 -1.66 32.64 4.60
N PHE A 211 -2.68 32.56 5.45
CA PHE A 211 -2.54 32.07 6.80
C PHE A 211 -2.58 30.55 6.74
N TYR A 212 -1.55 29.91 7.27
CA TYR A 212 -1.54 28.48 7.51
C TYR A 212 -1.43 28.33 9.02
N ASP A 213 -2.40 27.66 9.61
CA ASP A 213 -2.30 27.20 11.00
C ASP A 213 -2.06 25.70 11.00
#